data_AF-A0A1N7G4F9-F1
#
_entry.id   AF-A0A1N7G4F9-F1
#
_cell.length_a   1.000
_cell.length_b   1.000
_cell.length_c   1.000
_cell.angle_alpha   90.00
_cell.angle_beta   90.00
_cell.angle_gamma   90.00
#
_symmetry.space_group_name_H-M   'P 1'
#
loop_
_entity.id
_entity.type
_entity.pdbx_description
1 polymer ?
#
loop_
_entity_poly.entity_id
_entity_poly.type
_entity_poly.pdbx_seq_one_letter_code
_entity_poly.pdbx_strand_id
1 'polypeptide(L)'
;MNHSADGGDDGMHRDVDWLRPSDRPIVRKIADYNGDWVKAPTLALNLPYTRRHISNRCRELTDNGLLERHSDAAAYRITEKGCEFLADNLEPEDLKDD
;
A
#
# COMPACT_ATOMS: atom_id res chain seq x y z
N MET A 1 -8.90 32.78 -14.42
CA MET A 1 -7.83 32.66 -13.40
C MET A 1 -8.39 31.77 -12.30
N ASN A 2 -7.85 30.61 -11.94
CA ASN A 2 -6.46 30.31 -11.66
C ASN A 2 -6.12 28.87 -12.08
N HIS A 3 -4.89 28.70 -12.58
CA HIS A 3 -4.23 27.44 -12.86
C HIS A 3 -3.72 26.82 -11.55
N SER A 4 -3.51 25.49 -11.57
CA SER A 4 -2.64 24.72 -10.66
C SER A 4 -3.17 24.31 -9.28
N ALA A 5 -3.58 23.04 -9.20
CA ALA A 5 -3.04 22.10 -8.22
C ALA A 5 -3.11 20.67 -8.80
N ASP A 6 -2.56 20.48 -10.01
CA ASP A 6 -2.06 19.17 -10.43
C ASP A 6 -0.72 18.98 -9.71
N GLY A 7 -0.81 18.60 -8.45
CA GLY A 7 0.31 18.31 -7.58
C GLY A 7 0.05 16.96 -6.95
N GLY A 8 -0.09 15.93 -7.80
CA GLY A 8 -0.31 14.57 -7.33
C GLY A 8 0.80 14.16 -6.38
N ASP A 9 0.45 13.95 -5.10
CA ASP A 9 0.38 12.60 -4.49
C ASP A 9 1.67 11.74 -4.52
N ASP A 10 2.79 12.31 -4.97
CA ASP A 10 4.17 11.81 -4.84
C ASP A 10 4.80 12.25 -3.49
N GLY A 11 4.04 12.93 -2.62
CA GLY A 11 4.54 13.54 -1.38
C GLY A 11 4.32 12.73 -0.11
N MET A 12 3.26 11.92 -0.03
CA MET A 12 2.80 11.33 1.25
C MET A 12 3.86 10.46 1.96
N HIS A 13 4.72 9.78 1.20
CA HIS A 13 5.83 8.99 1.74
C HIS A 13 6.96 9.82 2.36
N ARG A 14 6.95 11.15 2.19
CA ARG A 14 7.93 12.07 2.77
C ARG A 14 7.51 12.56 4.16
N ASP A 15 6.21 12.57 4.43
CA ASP A 15 5.62 13.02 5.70
C ASP A 15 5.35 11.86 6.68
N VAL A 16 5.50 10.61 6.21
CA VAL A 16 5.27 9.37 6.96
C VAL A 16 6.51 8.49 6.91
N ASP A 17 7.27 8.42 8.01
CA ASP A 17 8.61 7.81 8.08
C ASP A 17 8.66 6.32 7.69
N TRP A 18 7.57 5.58 7.94
CA TRP A 18 7.50 4.14 7.66
C TRP A 18 7.09 3.83 6.22
N LEU A 19 6.43 4.77 5.53
CA LEU A 19 5.92 4.60 4.17
C LEU A 19 7.07 4.76 3.16
N ARG A 20 7.08 3.91 2.14
CA ARG A 20 8.08 3.90 1.08
C ARG A 20 7.40 4.14 -0.26
N PRO A 21 8.11 4.74 -1.23
CA PRO A 21 7.56 4.92 -2.58
C PRO A 21 7.18 3.58 -3.25
N SER A 22 7.83 2.47 -2.85
CA SER A 22 7.50 1.13 -3.33
C SER A 22 6.17 0.58 -2.81
N ASP A 23 5.58 1.15 -1.76
CA ASP A 23 4.39 0.58 -1.13
C ASP A 23 3.13 0.83 -1.92
N ARG A 24 2.96 2.05 -2.40
CA ARG A 24 1.78 2.42 -3.18
C ARG A 24 1.55 1.53 -4.41
N PRO A 25 2.56 1.21 -5.25
CA PRO A 25 2.37 0.25 -6.32
C PRO A 25 2.08 -1.18 -5.81
N ILE A 26 2.57 -1.58 -4.63
CA ILE A 26 2.25 -2.87 -4.02
C ILE A 26 0.78 -2.91 -3.57
N VAL A 27 0.32 -1.91 -2.82
CA VAL A 27 -1.08 -1.81 -2.35
C VAL A 27 -2.03 -1.72 -3.54
N ARG A 28 -1.71 -0.89 -4.53
CA ARG A 28 -2.49 -0.78 -5.78
C ARG A 28 -2.57 -2.12 -6.51
N LYS A 29 -1.47 -2.88 -6.56
CA LYS A 29 -1.50 -4.18 -7.23
C LYS A 29 -2.33 -5.21 -6.49
N ILE A 30 -2.41 -5.14 -5.15
CA ILE A 30 -3.31 -6.00 -4.38
C ILE A 30 -4.78 -5.60 -4.60
N ALA A 31 -5.07 -4.29 -4.67
CA ALA A 31 -6.42 -3.76 -4.95
C ALA A 31 -6.99 -4.23 -6.30
N ASP A 32 -6.12 -4.40 -7.30
CA ASP A 32 -6.44 -4.93 -8.64
C ASP A 32 -7.08 -6.34 -8.61
N TYR A 33 -6.93 -7.07 -7.50
CA TYR A 33 -7.58 -8.36 -7.26
C TYR A 33 -8.91 -8.23 -6.51
N ASN A 34 -9.56 -7.06 -6.51
CA ASN A 34 -10.92 -6.86 -5.99
C ASN A 34 -11.14 -7.32 -4.53
N GLY A 35 -10.10 -7.27 -3.69
CA GLY A 35 -10.17 -7.71 -2.28
C GLY A 35 -9.90 -9.20 -2.05
N ASP A 36 -9.55 -9.95 -3.10
CA ASP A 36 -9.12 -11.35 -2.97
C ASP A 36 -7.75 -11.49 -2.29
N TRP A 37 -7.47 -12.71 -1.84
CA TRP A 37 -6.22 -13.08 -1.20
C TRP A 37 -5.09 -13.28 -2.20
N VAL A 38 -4.04 -12.47 -2.11
CA VAL A 38 -2.90 -12.50 -3.04
C VAL A 38 -1.60 -12.86 -2.33
N LYS A 39 -0.87 -13.84 -2.86
CA LYS A 39 0.43 -14.23 -2.31
C LYS A 39 1.55 -13.33 -2.86
N ALA A 40 2.57 -13.06 -2.04
CA ALA A 40 3.73 -12.26 -2.46
C ALA A 40 4.46 -12.75 -3.73
N PRO A 41 4.59 -14.06 -4.03
CA PRO A 41 5.13 -14.52 -5.32
C PRO A 41 4.32 -14.01 -6.52
N THR A 42 2.98 -13.99 -6.42
CA THR A 42 2.11 -13.51 -7.49
C THR A 42 2.34 -12.02 -7.75
N LEU A 43 2.51 -11.23 -6.69
CA LEU A 43 2.83 -9.81 -6.81
C LEU A 43 4.20 -9.57 -7.46
N ALA A 44 5.22 -10.36 -7.09
CA ALA A 44 6.58 -10.25 -7.63
C ALA A 44 6.69 -10.57 -9.13
N LEU A 45 5.74 -11.32 -9.70
CA LEU A 45 5.68 -11.57 -11.13
C LEU A 45 5.19 -10.35 -11.93
N ASN A 46 4.48 -9.43 -11.27
CA ASN A 46 3.81 -8.30 -11.92
C ASN A 46 4.38 -6.94 -11.52
N LEU A 47 5.33 -6.92 -10.58
CA LEU A 47 5.96 -5.70 -10.08
C LEU A 47 7.48 -5.79 -10.26
N PRO A 48 8.18 -4.67 -10.46
CA PRO A 48 9.64 -4.63 -10.60
C PRO A 48 10.37 -4.81 -9.25
N TYR A 49 9.81 -5.61 -8.33
CA TYR A 49 10.35 -5.82 -6.99
C TYR A 49 10.52 -7.32 -6.70
N THR A 50 11.57 -7.64 -5.94
CA THR A 50 11.79 -9.03 -5.52
C THR A 50 10.71 -9.48 -4.56
N ARG A 51 10.40 -10.79 -4.56
CA ARG A 51 9.48 -11.42 -3.59
C ARG A 51 9.85 -11.07 -2.14
N ARG A 52 11.15 -11.06 -1.82
CA ARG A 52 11.65 -10.72 -0.48
C ARG A 52 11.30 -9.28 -0.11
N HIS A 53 11.52 -8.33 -1.02
CA HIS A 53 11.16 -6.93 -0.81
C HIS A 53 9.66 -6.77 -0.59
N ILE A 54 8.83 -7.36 -1.47
CA ILE A 54 7.37 -7.31 -1.35
C ILE A 54 6.90 -7.91 -0.03
N SER A 55 7.43 -9.07 0.36
CA SER A 55 7.02 -9.75 1.60
C SER A 55 7.36 -8.92 2.84
N ASN A 56 8.47 -8.18 2.83
CA ASN A 56 8.81 -7.26 3.90
C ASN A 56 7.84 -6.08 3.92
N ARG A 57 7.65 -5.40 2.77
CA ARG A 57 6.73 -4.27 2.69
C ARG A 57 5.29 -4.63 3.05
N CYS A 58 4.79 -5.79 2.62
CA CYS A 58 3.45 -6.23 2.99
C CYS A 58 3.29 -6.48 4.50
N ARG A 59 4.36 -6.80 5.25
CA ARG A 59 4.27 -6.90 6.72
C ARG A 59 4.09 -5.52 7.34
N GLU A 60 4.94 -4.57 6.97
CA GLU A 60 4.85 -3.18 7.44
C GLU A 60 3.50 -2.55 7.09
N LEU A 61 2.99 -2.80 5.87
CA LEU A 61 1.68 -2.34 5.44
C LEU A 61 0.53 -3.01 6.21
N THR A 62 0.69 -4.26 6.65
CA THR A 62 -0.28 -4.92 7.51
C THR A 62 -0.26 -4.38 8.93
N ASP A 63 0.93 -4.11 9.47
CA ASP A 63 1.12 -3.52 10.80
C ASP A 63 0.41 -2.16 10.90
N ASN A 64 0.47 -1.36 9.82
CA ASN A 64 -0.18 -0.05 9.73
C ASN A 64 -1.64 -0.09 9.23
N GLY A 65 -2.22 -1.29 9.11
CA GLY A 65 -3.64 -1.50 8.78
C GLY A 65 -4.02 -1.25 7.31
N LEU A 66 -3.07 -1.02 6.40
CA LEU A 66 -3.36 -0.87 4.96
C LEU A 66 -3.63 -2.20 4.25
N LEU A 67 -3.12 -3.29 4.80
CA LEU A 67 -3.33 -4.65 4.29
C LEU A 67 -3.73 -5.57 5.44
N GLU A 68 -4.46 -6.64 5.12
CA GLU A 68 -4.69 -7.73 6.05
C GLU A 68 -3.93 -8.98 5.60
N ARG A 69 -3.35 -9.72 6.54
CA ARG A 69 -2.65 -10.98 6.28
C ARG A 69 -3.51 -12.18 6.64
N HIS A 70 -3.56 -13.18 5.76
CA HIS A 70 -4.30 -14.41 6.01
C HIS A 70 -3.70 -15.19 7.18
N SER A 71 -4.55 -15.78 8.03
CA SER A 71 -4.13 -16.48 9.25
C SER A 71 -3.27 -17.72 8.96
N ASP A 72 -3.63 -18.49 7.93
CA ASP A 72 -3.00 -19.77 7.60
C ASP A 72 -2.02 -19.71 6.41
N ALA A 73 -2.09 -18.64 5.60
CA ALA A 73 -1.37 -18.56 4.33
C ALA A 73 -0.55 -17.27 4.25
N ALA A 74 0.58 -17.31 3.55
CA ALA A 74 1.35 -16.10 3.23
C ALA A 74 0.68 -15.29 2.09
N ALA A 75 -0.57 -14.89 2.32
CA ALA A 75 -1.40 -14.10 1.42
C ALA A 75 -1.87 -12.82 2.12
N TYR A 76 -2.11 -11.80 1.31
CA TYR A 76 -2.49 -10.47 1.73
C TYR A 76 -3.71 -10.02 0.94
N ARG A 77 -4.57 -9.22 1.57
CA ARG A 77 -5.68 -8.52 0.91
C ARG A 77 -5.67 -7.06 1.32
N ILE A 78 -6.29 -6.22 0.50
CA ILE A 78 -6.45 -4.80 0.82
C ILE A 78 -7.54 -4.62 1.89
N THR A 79 -7.34 -3.66 2.80
CA THR A 79 -8.33 -3.23 3.79
C THR A 79 -9.10 -2.00 3.31
N GLU A 80 -10.13 -1.58 4.04
CA GLU A 80 -10.82 -0.30 3.78
C GLU A 80 -9.84 0.89 3.86
N LYS A 81 -9.01 0.95 4.91
CA LYS A 81 -7.93 1.95 5.05
C LYS A 81 -6.96 1.92 3.87
N GLY A 82 -6.63 0.73 3.35
CA GLY A 82 -5.81 0.58 2.16
C GLY A 82 -6.45 1.17 0.90
N CYS A 83 -7.78 1.05 0.76
CA CYS A 83 -8.52 1.68 -0.33
C CYS A 83 -8.54 3.20 -0.21
N GLU A 84 -8.75 3.73 1.00
CA GLU A 84 -8.71 5.18 1.26
C GLU A 84 -7.32 5.77 0.99
N PHE A 85 -6.26 5.05 1.37
CA PHE A 85 -4.88 5.37 1.03
C PHE A 85 -4.65 5.49 -0.49
N LEU A 86 -5.28 4.62 -1.30
CA LEU A 86 -5.17 4.70 -2.76
C LEU A 86 -6.03 5.81 -3.37
N ALA A 87 -7.12 6.17 -2.70
CA ALA A 87 -8.05 7.22 -3.12
C ALA A 87 -7.56 8.63 -2.75
N ASP A 88 -6.39 8.76 -2.11
CA ASP A 88 -5.87 10.02 -1.57
C ASP A 88 -6.82 10.64 -0.52
N ASN A 89 -7.56 9.79 0.19
CA ASN A 89 -8.55 10.20 1.19
C ASN A 89 -7.99 10.15 2.63
N LEU A 90 -6.70 9.85 2.79
CA LEU A 90 -6.00 9.83 4.07
C LEU A 90 -4.97 10.96 4.10
N GLU A 91 -4.86 11.64 5.23
CA GLU A 91 -3.79 12.59 5.49
C GLU A 91 -2.59 11.85 6.13
N PRO A 92 -1.38 12.45 6.15
CA PRO A 92 -0.21 11.85 6.79
C PRO A 92 -0.44 11.51 8.28
N GLU A 93 -1.30 12.27 8.96
CA GLU A 93 -1.69 12.02 10.35
C GLU A 93 -2.51 10.74 10.53
N ASP A 94 -3.38 10.38 9.58
CA ASP A 94 -4.15 9.12 9.62
C ASP A 94 -3.27 7.87 9.45
N LEU A 95 -2.05 8.06 8.93
CA LEU A 95 -1.05 7.01 8.73
C LEU A 95 -0.02 6.94 9.85
N LYS A 96 0.03 7.93 10.75
CA LYS A 96 0.92 7.88 11.91
C LYS A 96 0.28 6.98 12.96
N ASP A 97 1.03 6.00 13.43
CA ASP A 97 0.68 5.24 14.63
C ASP A 97 0.80 6.18 15.84
N ASP A 98 -0.15 6.09 16.79
CA ASP A 98 -0.17 6.91 18.02
C ASP A 98 1.00 6.58 18.97
#